data_AF-A0A949P4D4-F1
#
_entry.id   AF-A0A949P4D4-F1
#
_cell.length_a   1.000
_cell.length_b   1.000
_cell.length_c   1.000
_cell.angle_alpha   90.00
_cell.angle_beta   90.00
_cell.angle_gamma   90.00
#
_symmetry.space_group_name_H-M   'P 1'
#
loop_
_entity.id
_entity.type
_entity.pdbx_description
1 polymer ?
#
loop_
_entity_poly.entity_id
_entity_poly.type
_entity_poly.pdbx_seq_one_letter_code
_entity_poly.pdbx_strand_id
1 'polypeptide(L)'
;MTTKKTQEGGRLKAWDIGVRVFHWLLVCLLVNAWVTAEWGDMEMRWHKWNGYAICFLLVFRLLWGFFGSSTALFINFIYAPPQILNYARGLIAGKPIKYLGHNPLGALMVLLMLLLLLSQVVSGLFSSDGLFAYGPLSGYVSDSMSEDSALVHEIGFYLILLASIFHVGAIALYVFVLRDNLVKPMLTGMKIRQNFSGEIKESSASMGRLGFCVLLSACIVLLIISGFDVSQIPNVLFD
;
A
#
# COMPACT_ATOMS: atom_id res chain seq x y z
N MET A 1 -11.12 -9.08 -46.84
CA MET A 1 -10.90 -7.82 -46.10
C MET A 1 -11.72 -7.85 -44.83
N THR A 2 -11.12 -8.25 -43.70
CA THR A 2 -11.76 -8.22 -42.38
C THR A 2 -11.71 -6.78 -41.85
N THR A 3 -12.88 -6.17 -41.72
CA THR A 3 -13.06 -4.84 -41.13
C THR A 3 -12.54 -4.84 -39.70
N LYS A 4 -11.40 -4.20 -39.49
CA LYS A 4 -10.82 -3.91 -38.18
C LYS A 4 -11.79 -2.94 -37.49
N LYS A 5 -12.73 -3.47 -36.71
CA LYS A 5 -13.65 -2.70 -35.88
C LYS A 5 -12.77 -1.80 -35.00
N THR A 6 -12.71 -0.52 -35.32
CA THR A 6 -12.09 0.51 -34.49
C THR A 6 -12.77 0.41 -33.13
N GLN A 7 -12.06 -0.14 -32.13
CA GLN A 7 -12.56 -0.22 -30.76
C GLN A 7 -12.54 1.18 -30.16
N GLU A 8 -13.46 2.02 -30.61
CA GLU A 8 -13.70 3.30 -30.00
C GLU A 8 -14.63 3.11 -28.79
N GLY A 9 -14.14 3.48 -27.60
CA GLY A 9 -14.93 3.50 -26.36
C GLY A 9 -14.77 2.32 -25.37
N GLY A 10 -13.91 1.34 -25.63
CA GLY A 10 -13.68 0.22 -24.70
C GLY A 10 -13.08 0.66 -23.34
N ARG A 11 -13.53 0.06 -22.24
CA ARG A 11 -12.91 0.23 -20.91
C ARG A 11 -12.07 -1.00 -20.56
N LEU A 12 -10.89 -0.78 -19.99
CA LEU A 12 -9.99 -1.83 -19.49
C LEU A 12 -9.98 -1.81 -17.96
N LYS A 13 -9.98 -2.99 -17.34
CA LYS A 13 -9.71 -3.10 -15.90
C LYS A 13 -8.23 -2.84 -15.64
N ALA A 14 -7.95 -1.71 -15.01
CA ALA A 14 -6.61 -1.29 -14.60
C ALA A 14 -6.30 -1.74 -13.17
N TRP A 15 -7.28 -1.69 -12.27
CA TRP A 15 -7.09 -2.04 -10.86
C TRP A 15 -8.22 -2.93 -10.38
N ASP A 16 -7.89 -4.10 -9.85
CA ASP A 16 -8.86 -4.98 -9.21
C ASP A 16 -9.37 -4.39 -7.89
N ILE A 17 -10.46 -4.97 -7.36
CA ILE A 17 -11.10 -4.49 -6.13
C ILE A 17 -10.17 -4.57 -4.91
N GLY A 18 -9.33 -5.60 -4.82
CA GLY A 18 -8.41 -5.80 -3.69
C GLY A 18 -7.40 -4.67 -3.58
N VAL A 19 -6.79 -4.25 -4.70
CA VAL A 19 -5.86 -3.12 -4.73
C VAL A 19 -6.54 -1.81 -4.33
N ARG A 20 -7.77 -1.57 -4.80
CA ARG A 20 -8.48 -0.31 -4.51
C ARG A 20 -8.93 -0.23 -3.05
N VAL A 21 -9.49 -1.31 -2.52
CA VAL A 21 -9.90 -1.41 -1.11
C VAL A 21 -8.69 -1.25 -0.20
N PHE A 22 -7.59 -1.98 -0.47
CA PHE A 22 -6.33 -1.81 0.24
C PHE A 22 -5.89 -0.34 0.27
N HIS A 23 -5.83 0.31 -0.89
CA HIS A 23 -5.33 1.68 -0.99
C HIS A 23 -6.16 2.66 -0.16
N TRP A 24 -7.47 2.68 -0.33
CA TRP A 24 -8.32 3.65 0.35
C TRP A 24 -8.47 3.37 1.84
N LEU A 25 -8.52 2.10 2.25
CA LEU A 25 -8.47 1.76 3.67
C LEU A 25 -7.14 2.17 4.29
N LEU A 26 -6.02 1.94 3.61
CA LEU A 26 -4.70 2.34 4.09
C LEU A 26 -4.61 3.85 4.29
N VAL A 27 -5.11 4.65 3.34
CA VAL A 27 -5.15 6.12 3.47
C VAL A 27 -5.96 6.54 4.69
N CYS A 28 -7.17 6.00 4.87
CA CYS A 28 -8.01 6.32 6.03
C CYS A 28 -7.36 5.90 7.35
N LEU A 29 -6.81 4.69 7.41
CA LEU A 29 -6.16 4.17 8.62
C LEU A 29 -4.89 4.92 8.96
N LEU A 30 -4.09 5.34 7.97
CA LEU A 30 -2.87 6.11 8.21
C LEU A 30 -3.18 7.48 8.82
N VAL A 31 -4.21 8.16 8.30
CA VAL A 31 -4.68 9.43 8.88
C VAL A 31 -5.24 9.21 10.28
N ASN A 32 -6.05 8.17 10.49
CA ASN A 32 -6.62 7.87 11.79
C ASN A 32 -5.53 7.50 12.81
N ALA A 33 -4.54 6.68 12.43
CA ALA A 33 -3.41 6.31 13.26
C ALA A 33 -2.66 7.55 13.75
N TRP A 34 -2.37 8.51 12.86
CA TRP A 34 -1.73 9.77 13.22
C TRP A 34 -2.59 10.59 14.18
N VAL A 35 -3.87 10.80 13.87
CA VAL A 35 -4.79 11.55 14.74
C VAL A 35 -4.87 10.91 16.13
N THR A 36 -4.94 9.59 16.21
CA THR A 36 -5.01 8.87 17.50
C THR A 36 -3.67 8.82 18.23
N ALA A 37 -2.53 9.05 17.57
CA ALA A 37 -1.24 9.20 18.26
C ALA A 37 -1.14 10.58 18.93
N GLU A 38 -1.60 11.64 18.26
CA GLU A 38 -1.48 13.01 18.75
C GLU A 38 -2.56 13.39 19.77
N TRP A 39 -3.78 12.88 19.58
CA TRP A 39 -4.95 13.28 20.36
C TRP A 39 -5.72 12.10 20.98
N GLY A 40 -5.13 10.91 20.98
CA GLY A 40 -5.74 9.72 21.54
C GLY A 40 -5.60 9.57 23.06
N ASP A 41 -5.89 8.37 23.54
CA ASP A 41 -5.72 7.97 24.92
C ASP A 41 -4.25 7.66 25.28
N MET A 42 -3.89 7.74 26.56
CA MET A 42 -2.52 7.49 27.04
C MET A 42 -2.03 6.06 26.76
N GLU A 43 -2.94 5.08 26.70
CA GLU A 43 -2.60 3.68 26.38
C GLU A 43 -2.44 3.44 24.87
N MET A 44 -2.64 4.48 24.06
CA MET A 44 -2.56 4.45 22.59
C MET A 44 -3.46 3.37 21.99
N ARG A 45 -4.59 3.04 22.62
CA ARG A 45 -5.41 1.89 22.25
C ARG A 45 -5.89 1.97 20.80
N TRP A 46 -6.44 3.12 20.40
CA TRP A 46 -6.92 3.30 19.02
C TRP A 46 -5.77 3.35 18.01
N HIS A 47 -4.63 3.93 18.39
CA HIS A 47 -3.44 3.93 17.55
C HIS A 47 -2.94 2.50 17.29
N LYS A 48 -2.86 1.66 18.34
CA LYS A 48 -2.50 0.23 18.22
C LYS A 48 -3.45 -0.53 17.30
N TRP A 49 -4.77 -0.38 17.49
CA TRP A 49 -5.76 -1.02 16.61
C TRP A 49 -5.65 -0.57 15.14
N ASN A 50 -5.42 0.71 14.90
CA ASN A 50 -5.13 1.22 13.56
C ASN A 50 -3.84 0.59 13.01
N GLY A 51 -2.79 0.47 13.82
CA GLY A 51 -1.53 -0.19 13.48
C GLY A 51 -1.71 -1.66 13.10
N TYR A 52 -2.52 -2.42 13.85
CA TYR A 52 -2.83 -3.82 13.53
C TYR A 52 -3.64 -3.95 12.23
N ALA A 53 -4.60 -3.05 12.00
CA ALA A 53 -5.34 -3.00 10.74
C ALA A 53 -4.43 -2.66 9.55
N ILE A 54 -3.48 -1.73 9.71
CA ILE A 54 -2.46 -1.43 8.70
C ILE A 54 -1.54 -2.64 8.48
N CYS A 55 -1.10 -3.31 9.55
CA CYS A 55 -0.31 -4.55 9.46
C CYS A 55 -1.02 -5.60 8.60
N PHE A 56 -2.32 -5.83 8.85
CA PHE A 56 -3.15 -6.72 8.05
C PHE A 56 -3.19 -6.32 6.58
N LEU A 57 -3.42 -5.04 6.30
CA LEU A 57 -3.43 -4.53 4.93
C LEU A 57 -2.08 -4.72 4.23
N LEU A 58 -0.96 -4.49 4.92
CA LEU A 58 0.38 -4.66 4.34
C LEU A 58 0.70 -6.13 4.06
N VAL A 59 0.40 -7.04 4.99
CA VAL A 59 0.55 -8.49 4.75
C VAL A 59 -0.31 -8.92 3.57
N PHE A 60 -1.57 -8.48 3.52
CA PHE A 60 -2.45 -8.72 2.39
C PHE A 60 -1.84 -8.22 1.09
N ARG A 61 -1.32 -6.98 1.08
CA ARG A 61 -0.76 -6.38 -0.12
C ARG A 61 0.50 -7.09 -0.61
N LEU A 62 1.34 -7.57 0.30
CA LEU A 62 2.50 -8.38 -0.02
C LEU A 62 2.06 -9.69 -0.71
N LEU A 63 1.15 -10.45 -0.10
CA LEU A 63 0.60 -11.67 -0.70
C LEU A 63 -0.07 -11.39 -2.06
N TRP A 64 -0.87 -10.33 -2.14
CA TRP A 64 -1.53 -9.91 -3.38
C TRP A 64 -0.55 -9.47 -4.47
N GLY A 65 0.65 -9.01 -4.08
CA GLY A 65 1.74 -8.69 -4.99
C GLY A 65 2.40 -9.90 -5.64
N PHE A 66 2.18 -11.11 -5.14
CA PHE A 66 2.66 -12.35 -5.76
C PHE A 66 1.53 -13.16 -6.40
N PHE A 67 0.32 -13.11 -5.83
CA PHE A 67 -0.79 -13.96 -6.26
C PHE A 67 -1.97 -13.22 -6.89
N GLY A 68 -1.93 -11.89 -6.95
CA GLY A 68 -3.07 -11.06 -7.36
C GLY A 68 -3.32 -10.98 -8.87
N SER A 69 -3.95 -9.88 -9.28
CA SER A 69 -4.22 -9.56 -10.68
C SER A 69 -2.94 -9.07 -11.41
N SER A 70 -2.97 -9.03 -12.75
CA SER A 70 -1.82 -8.62 -13.56
C SER A 70 -1.18 -7.31 -13.09
N THR A 71 -1.96 -6.28 -12.80
CA THR A 71 -1.44 -4.96 -12.38
C THR A 71 -1.06 -4.89 -10.91
N ALA A 72 -1.41 -5.90 -10.10
CA ALA A 72 -1.02 -5.99 -8.70
C ALA A 72 0.37 -6.64 -8.50
N LEU A 73 0.80 -7.47 -9.46
CA LEU A 73 2.01 -8.28 -9.33
C LEU A 73 3.30 -7.45 -9.31
N PHE A 74 4.17 -7.70 -8.33
CA PHE A 74 5.44 -6.98 -8.16
C PHE A 74 6.42 -7.22 -9.31
N ILE A 75 6.32 -8.33 -10.03
CA ILE A 75 7.13 -8.57 -11.24
C ILE A 75 6.95 -7.46 -12.27
N ASN A 76 5.76 -6.83 -12.31
CA ASN A 76 5.45 -5.73 -13.23
C ASN A 76 5.93 -4.37 -12.71
N PHE A 77 6.58 -4.32 -11.54
CA PHE A 77 7.11 -3.10 -10.95
C PHE A 77 8.62 -3.00 -11.16
N ILE A 78 9.24 -4.06 -11.70
CA ILE A 78 10.67 -4.12 -11.98
C ILE A 78 10.92 -3.51 -13.35
N TYR A 79 11.49 -2.32 -13.35
CA TYR A 79 11.91 -1.61 -14.55
C TYR A 79 13.44 -1.51 -14.58
N ALA A 80 14.03 -1.66 -15.76
CA ALA A 80 15.45 -1.45 -15.92
C ALA A 80 15.79 0.05 -15.71
N PRO A 81 16.97 0.40 -15.16
CA PRO A 81 17.34 1.81 -14.93
C PRO A 81 17.17 2.73 -16.16
N PRO A 82 17.52 2.31 -17.40
CA PRO A 82 17.28 3.13 -18.59
C PRO A 82 15.79 3.42 -18.84
N GLN A 83 14.89 2.50 -18.51
CA GLN A 83 13.44 2.70 -18.67
C GLN A 83 12.91 3.74 -17.69
N ILE A 84 13.40 3.72 -16.45
CA ILE A 84 13.06 4.71 -15.43
C ILE A 84 13.54 6.11 -15.85
N LEU A 85 14.80 6.22 -16.28
CA LEU A 85 15.37 7.48 -16.75
C LEU A 85 14.68 8.03 -17.99
N ASN A 86 14.39 7.17 -18.97
CA ASN A 86 13.66 7.56 -20.18
C ASN A 86 12.24 8.02 -19.84
N TYR A 87 11.58 7.36 -18.89
CA TYR A 87 10.27 7.78 -18.43
C TYR A 87 10.32 9.15 -17.73
N ALA A 88 11.29 9.35 -16.84
CA ALA A 88 11.48 10.62 -16.14
C ALA A 88 11.74 11.77 -17.12
N ARG A 89 12.59 11.57 -18.13
CA ARG A 89 12.84 12.55 -19.19
C ARG A 89 11.57 12.84 -20.00
N GLY A 90 10.82 11.82 -20.38
CA GLY A 90 9.54 11.98 -21.09
C GLY A 90 8.49 12.73 -20.27
N LEU A 91 8.46 12.51 -18.95
CA LEU A 91 7.60 13.22 -18.01
C LEU A 91 7.96 14.72 -17.96
N ILE A 92 9.25 15.04 -17.81
CA ILE A 92 9.76 16.43 -17.82
C ILE A 92 9.46 17.12 -19.16
N ALA A 93 9.55 16.39 -20.27
CA ALA A 93 9.21 16.89 -21.60
C ALA A 93 7.69 17.01 -21.87
N GLY A 94 6.82 16.72 -20.88
CA GLY A 94 5.37 16.79 -21.02
C GLY A 94 4.76 15.72 -21.94
N LYS A 95 5.52 14.68 -22.28
CA LYS A 95 5.10 13.59 -23.19
C LYS A 95 5.26 12.22 -22.52
N PRO A 96 4.63 11.97 -21.35
CA PRO A 96 4.77 10.70 -20.65
C PRO A 96 4.07 9.57 -21.43
N ILE A 97 4.72 8.39 -21.45
CA ILE A 97 4.11 7.16 -21.95
C ILE A 97 3.02 6.71 -20.97
N LYS A 98 1.87 6.27 -21.48
CA LYS A 98 0.77 5.77 -20.64
C LYS A 98 0.93 4.29 -20.34
N TYR A 99 0.79 3.92 -19.07
CA TYR A 99 0.82 2.54 -18.58
C TYR A 99 -0.55 2.11 -18.03
N LEU A 100 -0.94 0.85 -18.28
CA LEU A 100 -2.20 0.33 -17.73
C LEU A 100 -2.12 0.25 -16.20
N GLY A 101 -1.06 -0.37 -15.68
CA GLY A 101 -0.75 -0.41 -14.25
C GLY A 101 0.07 0.80 -13.82
N HIS A 102 1.10 0.54 -13.01
CA HIS A 102 2.06 1.56 -12.61
C HIS A 102 2.96 1.93 -13.79
N ASN A 103 3.33 3.20 -13.87
CA ASN A 103 4.47 3.63 -14.67
C ASN A 103 5.78 3.44 -13.87
N PRO A 104 6.97 3.56 -14.48
CA PRO A 104 8.23 3.32 -13.79
C PRO A 104 8.44 4.11 -12.49
N LEU A 105 8.13 5.41 -12.47
CA LEU A 105 8.26 6.23 -11.26
C LEU A 105 7.17 5.91 -10.22
N GLY A 106 5.95 5.62 -10.67
CA GLY A 106 4.86 5.19 -9.81
C GLY A 106 5.15 3.84 -9.15
N ALA A 107 5.79 2.91 -9.86
CA ALA A 107 6.19 1.62 -9.31
C ALA A 107 7.25 1.78 -8.22
N LEU A 108 8.28 2.61 -8.44
CA LEU A 108 9.27 2.95 -7.41
C LEU A 108 8.59 3.56 -6.17
N MET A 109 7.62 4.45 -6.38
CA MET A 109 6.92 5.09 -5.27
C MET A 109 6.11 4.08 -4.44
N VAL A 110 5.47 3.11 -5.08
CA VAL A 110 4.77 2.03 -4.34
C VAL A 110 5.74 1.18 -3.54
N LEU A 111 6.90 0.82 -4.11
CA LEU A 111 7.93 0.06 -3.38
C LEU A 111 8.48 0.84 -2.20
N LEU A 112 8.76 2.13 -2.38
CA LEU A 112 9.21 3.02 -1.31
C LEU A 112 8.16 3.12 -0.18
N MET A 113 6.89 3.39 -0.52
CA MET A 113 5.81 3.48 0.46
C MET A 113 5.60 2.16 1.20
N LEU A 114 5.65 1.02 0.51
CA LEU A 114 5.53 -0.29 1.15
C LEU A 114 6.67 -0.53 2.13
N LEU A 115 7.92 -0.20 1.75
CA LEU A 115 9.07 -0.33 2.63
C LEU A 115 8.91 0.54 3.87
N LEU A 116 8.59 1.83 3.71
CA LEU A 116 8.43 2.76 4.82
C LEU A 116 7.30 2.33 5.77
N LEU A 117 6.15 1.94 5.23
CA LEU A 117 5.00 1.50 6.04
C LEU A 117 5.28 0.16 6.74
N LEU A 118 6.01 -0.77 6.10
CA LEU A 118 6.44 -2.01 6.75
C LEU A 118 7.40 -1.71 7.90
N SER A 119 8.40 -0.85 7.68
CA SER A 119 9.31 -0.42 8.75
C SER A 119 8.55 0.22 9.91
N GLN A 120 7.55 1.07 9.62
CA GLN A 120 6.71 1.72 10.63
C GLN A 120 5.90 0.72 11.46
N VAL A 121 5.27 -0.26 10.81
CA VAL A 121 4.50 -1.29 11.52
C VAL A 121 5.42 -2.16 12.35
N VAL A 122 6.55 -2.61 11.78
CA VAL A 122 7.52 -3.45 12.49
C VAL A 122 8.07 -2.71 13.71
N SER A 123 8.53 -1.47 13.55
CA SER A 123 9.05 -0.69 14.67
C SER A 123 8.00 -0.47 15.76
N GLY A 124 6.74 -0.23 15.38
CA GLY A 124 5.63 -0.08 16.33
C GLY A 124 5.28 -1.37 17.09
N LEU A 125 5.48 -2.55 16.48
CA LEU A 125 5.26 -3.84 17.15
C LEU A 125 6.29 -4.12 18.26
N PHE A 126 7.51 -3.59 18.11
CA PHE A 126 8.61 -3.79 19.06
C PHE A 126 8.83 -2.60 20.02
N SER A 127 8.21 -1.44 19.78
CA SER A 127 8.36 -0.24 20.61
C SER A 127 7.63 -0.33 21.95
N SER A 128 8.15 0.37 22.95
CA SER A 128 7.54 0.57 24.26
C SER A 128 7.84 1.98 24.76
N ASP A 129 6.88 2.62 25.43
CA ASP A 129 7.07 3.89 26.15
C ASP A 129 7.53 3.69 27.62
N GLY A 130 7.64 2.42 28.05
CA GLY A 130 8.04 2.04 29.42
C GLY A 130 6.97 2.28 30.49
N LEU A 131 5.75 2.70 30.12
CA LEU A 131 4.68 3.08 31.05
C LEU A 131 3.34 2.45 30.67
N PHE A 132 2.69 2.95 29.61
CA PHE A 132 1.29 2.65 29.28
C PHE A 132 1.10 2.11 27.85
N ALA A 133 2.04 2.38 26.94
CA ALA A 133 1.94 2.02 25.53
C ALA A 133 3.11 1.13 25.10
N TYR A 134 2.81 -0.16 24.90
CA TYR A 134 3.75 -1.14 24.39
C TYR A 134 3.18 -1.91 23.19
N GLY A 135 4.08 -2.22 22.25
CA GLY A 135 3.81 -3.15 21.17
C GLY A 135 3.77 -4.60 21.66
N PRO A 136 3.01 -5.49 21.00
CA PRO A 136 2.83 -6.88 21.45
C PRO A 136 4.12 -7.70 21.39
N LEU A 137 5.14 -7.23 20.66
CA LEU A 137 6.43 -7.91 20.53
C LEU A 137 7.56 -7.23 21.29
N SER A 138 7.32 -6.16 22.05
CA SER A 138 8.36 -5.43 22.79
C SER A 138 9.10 -6.33 23.79
N GLY A 139 8.40 -7.28 24.41
CA GLY A 139 8.98 -8.26 25.35
C GLY A 139 9.92 -9.30 24.72
N TYR A 140 10.05 -9.36 23.40
CA TYR A 140 10.97 -10.27 22.69
C TYR A 140 12.33 -9.65 22.38
N VAL A 141 12.52 -8.36 22.69
CA VAL A 141 13.76 -7.62 22.42
C VAL A 141 14.27 -6.98 23.70
N SER A 142 15.52 -6.50 23.71
CA SER A 142 16.03 -5.74 24.86
C SER A 142 15.36 -4.37 24.96
N ASP A 143 15.36 -3.77 26.15
CA ASP A 143 14.82 -2.42 26.39
C ASP A 143 15.44 -1.40 25.42
N SER A 144 16.76 -1.46 25.21
CA SER A 144 17.46 -0.60 24.25
C SER A 144 16.95 -0.75 22.81
N MET A 145 16.64 -1.97 22.38
CA MET A 145 16.10 -2.22 21.04
C MET A 145 14.64 -1.76 20.93
N SER A 146 13.89 -1.82 22.04
CA SER A 146 12.53 -1.31 22.10
C SER A 146 12.51 0.22 22.01
N GLU A 147 13.42 0.90 22.70
CA GLU A 147 13.65 2.35 22.59
C GLU A 147 14.08 2.77 21.18
N ASP A 148 15.06 2.06 20.59
CA ASP A 148 15.48 2.30 19.20
C ASP A 148 14.30 2.11 18.22
N SER A 149 13.45 1.11 18.47
CA SER A 149 12.24 0.87 17.67
C SER A 149 11.24 2.02 17.80
N ALA A 150 11.06 2.59 19.00
CA ALA A 150 10.23 3.79 19.20
C ALA A 150 10.77 4.99 18.40
N LEU A 151 12.08 5.21 18.41
CA LEU A 151 12.73 6.27 17.63
C LEU A 151 12.57 6.06 16.11
N VAL A 152 12.74 4.82 15.63
CA VAL A 152 12.50 4.47 14.22
C VAL A 152 11.03 4.70 13.85
N HIS A 153 10.10 4.39 14.74
CA HIS A 153 8.67 4.65 14.54
C HIS A 153 8.36 6.16 14.44
N GLU A 154 8.96 6.98 15.31
CA GLU A 154 8.77 8.43 15.26
C GLU A 154 9.33 9.04 13.97
N ILE A 155 10.59 8.73 13.63
CA ILE A 155 11.24 9.23 12.40
C ILE A 155 10.51 8.70 11.16
N GLY A 156 10.11 7.43 11.18
CA GLY A 156 9.42 6.77 10.08
C GLY A 156 8.12 7.48 9.69
N PHE A 157 7.37 8.02 10.66
CA PHE A 157 6.18 8.82 10.38
C PHE A 157 6.50 10.05 9.49
N TYR A 158 7.54 10.82 9.81
CA TYR A 158 7.92 11.99 9.02
C TYR A 158 8.38 11.62 7.61
N LEU A 159 9.07 10.48 7.46
CA LEU A 159 9.46 9.96 6.14
C LEU A 159 8.23 9.53 5.33
N ILE A 160 7.25 8.86 5.95
CA ILE A 160 5.98 8.50 5.31
C ILE A 160 5.20 9.75 4.91
N LEU A 161 5.15 10.76 5.77
CA LEU A 161 4.46 12.03 5.48
C LEU A 161 5.10 12.72 4.27
N LEU A 162 6.42 12.85 4.26
CA LEU A 162 7.16 13.44 3.14
C LEU A 162 6.91 12.66 1.84
N ALA A 163 7.02 11.34 1.89
CA ALA A 163 6.73 10.47 0.76
C ALA A 163 5.28 10.65 0.27
N SER A 164 4.31 10.72 1.18
CA SER A 164 2.90 10.94 0.86
C SER A 164 2.65 12.29 0.19
N ILE A 165 3.33 13.35 0.63
CA ILE A 165 3.28 14.68 -0.02
C ILE A 165 3.79 14.58 -1.46
N PHE A 166 4.93 13.91 -1.70
CA PHE A 166 5.44 13.70 -3.05
C PHE A 166 4.48 12.87 -3.91
N HIS A 167 3.88 11.83 -3.34
CA HIS A 167 2.90 10.99 -4.02
C HIS A 167 1.68 11.78 -4.49
N VAL A 168 1.06 12.54 -3.57
CA VAL A 168 -0.13 13.35 -3.87
C VAL A 168 0.23 14.51 -4.80
N GLY A 169 1.40 15.13 -4.63
CA GLY A 169 1.92 16.15 -5.52
C GLY A 169 2.11 15.65 -6.95
N ALA A 170 2.64 14.43 -7.12
CA ALA A 170 2.72 13.80 -8.43
C ALA A 170 1.32 13.58 -9.03
N ILE A 171 0.35 13.08 -8.26
CA ILE A 171 -1.04 12.92 -8.73
C ILE A 171 -1.64 14.27 -9.17
N ALA A 172 -1.42 15.34 -8.40
CA ALA A 172 -1.87 16.69 -8.76
C ALA A 172 -1.24 17.15 -10.09
N LEU A 173 0.07 16.90 -10.29
CA LEU A 173 0.75 17.18 -11.56
C LEU A 173 0.11 16.41 -12.73
N TYR A 174 -0.24 15.13 -12.54
CA TYR A 174 -0.93 14.35 -13.57
C TYR A 174 -2.31 14.93 -13.91
N VAL A 175 -3.09 15.29 -12.89
CA VAL A 175 -4.46 15.78 -13.07
C VAL A 175 -4.47 17.17 -13.70
N PHE A 176 -3.66 18.10 -13.20
CA PHE A 176 -3.74 19.52 -13.56
C PHE A 176 -2.84 19.91 -14.73
N VAL A 177 -1.62 19.36 -14.79
CA VAL A 177 -0.64 19.72 -15.82
C VAL A 177 -0.76 18.76 -17.02
N LEU A 178 -0.71 17.46 -16.76
CA LEU A 178 -0.70 16.43 -17.81
C LEU A 178 -2.11 16.05 -18.29
N ARG A 179 -3.15 16.58 -17.64
CA ARG A 179 -4.57 16.34 -17.95
C ARG A 179 -4.91 14.83 -18.02
N ASP A 180 -4.25 14.03 -17.20
CA ASP A 180 -4.49 12.59 -17.09
C ASP A 180 -4.97 12.25 -15.66
N ASN A 181 -6.23 11.82 -15.55
CA ASN A 181 -6.85 11.58 -14.26
C ASN A 181 -6.52 10.18 -13.73
N LEU A 182 -5.57 10.11 -12.80
CA LEU A 182 -5.15 8.87 -12.14
C LEU A 182 -6.05 8.47 -10.95
N VAL A 183 -6.80 9.43 -10.38
CA VAL A 183 -7.70 9.20 -9.22
C VAL A 183 -8.92 8.38 -9.63
N LYS A 184 -9.56 8.72 -10.75
CA LYS A 184 -10.79 8.06 -11.21
C LYS A 184 -10.57 6.55 -11.44
N PRO A 185 -9.48 6.08 -12.09
CA PRO A 185 -9.16 4.67 -12.14
C PRO A 185 -9.01 4.01 -10.76
N MET A 186 -8.47 4.69 -9.74
CA MET A 186 -8.37 4.13 -8.39
C MET A 186 -9.71 4.03 -7.66
N LEU A 187 -10.75 4.70 -8.13
CA LEU A 187 -12.12 4.55 -7.62
C LEU A 187 -12.88 3.49 -8.42
N THR A 188 -12.88 3.60 -9.75
CA THR A 188 -13.70 2.75 -10.62
C THR A 188 -13.03 1.44 -11.02
N GLY A 189 -11.70 1.36 -10.94
CA GLY A 189 -10.89 0.27 -11.48
C GLY A 189 -10.67 0.32 -12.98
N MET A 190 -11.18 1.32 -13.69
CA MET A 190 -11.25 1.31 -15.16
C MET A 190 -10.42 2.43 -15.79
N LYS A 191 -9.71 2.11 -16.87
CA LYS A 191 -9.06 3.07 -17.79
C LYS A 191 -9.63 2.95 -19.21
N ILE A 192 -9.47 3.98 -20.04
CA ILE A 192 -9.98 4.00 -21.43
C ILE A 192 -9.01 3.26 -22.36
N ARG A 193 -9.49 2.29 -23.15
CA ARG A 193 -8.69 1.43 -24.03
C ARG A 193 -7.87 2.21 -25.07
N GLN A 194 -8.48 3.24 -25.66
CA GLN A 194 -7.86 4.04 -26.73
C GLN A 194 -6.53 4.69 -26.33
N ASN A 195 -6.27 4.84 -25.02
CA ASN A 195 -5.03 5.40 -24.50
C ASN A 195 -3.83 4.42 -24.51
N PHE A 196 -4.03 3.17 -24.93
CA PHE A 196 -3.01 2.11 -24.84
C PHE A 196 -2.95 1.28 -26.12
N SER A 197 -1.74 1.04 -26.63
CA SER A 197 -1.46 0.17 -27.79
C SER A 197 -1.00 -1.23 -27.35
N GLY A 198 -1.14 -2.23 -28.23
CA GLY A 198 -0.68 -3.61 -27.98
C GLY A 198 -1.70 -4.52 -27.29
N GLU A 199 -1.30 -5.79 -27.10
CA GLU A 199 -2.05 -6.76 -26.28
C GLU A 199 -2.01 -6.33 -24.81
N ILE A 200 -3.18 -6.30 -24.17
CA ILE A 200 -3.30 -5.84 -22.78
C ILE A 200 -3.93 -6.93 -21.94
N LYS A 201 -3.20 -7.35 -20.91
CA LYS A 201 -3.70 -8.27 -19.90
C LYS A 201 -4.44 -7.49 -18.82
N GLU A 202 -5.76 -7.47 -18.94
CA GLU A 202 -6.64 -6.81 -17.96
C GLU A 202 -6.43 -7.33 -16.53
N SER A 203 -6.60 -6.41 -15.57
CA SER A 203 -6.56 -6.72 -14.15
C SER A 203 -7.81 -7.52 -13.76
N SER A 204 -7.66 -8.84 -13.69
CA SER A 204 -8.70 -9.75 -13.21
C SER A 204 -8.18 -10.60 -12.05
N ALA A 205 -8.90 -10.56 -10.94
CA ALA A 205 -8.60 -11.28 -9.72
C ALA A 205 -9.53 -12.49 -9.56
N SER A 206 -8.98 -13.64 -9.17
CA SER A 206 -9.83 -14.76 -8.76
C SER A 206 -10.35 -14.52 -7.35
N MET A 207 -11.65 -14.64 -7.14
CA MET A 207 -12.27 -14.51 -5.81
C MET A 207 -11.70 -15.52 -4.80
N GLY A 208 -11.35 -16.73 -5.25
CA GLY A 208 -10.71 -17.73 -4.40
C GLY A 208 -9.31 -17.30 -3.93
N ARG A 209 -8.50 -16.72 -4.84
CA ARG A 209 -7.19 -16.17 -4.47
C ARG A 209 -7.32 -14.98 -3.51
N LEU A 210 -8.33 -14.13 -3.73
CA LEU A 210 -8.61 -12.99 -2.86
C LEU A 210 -8.97 -13.45 -1.44
N GLY A 211 -9.93 -14.38 -1.33
CA GLY A 211 -10.33 -14.95 -0.05
C GLY A 211 -9.17 -15.64 0.68
N PHE A 212 -8.37 -16.43 -0.05
CA PHE A 212 -7.17 -17.05 0.52
C PHE A 212 -6.17 -16.02 1.08
N CYS A 213 -5.85 -14.97 0.32
CA CYS A 213 -4.91 -13.95 0.78
C CYS A 213 -5.44 -13.20 2.01
N VAL A 214 -6.74 -12.88 2.04
CA VAL A 214 -7.38 -12.23 3.19
C VAL A 214 -7.31 -13.12 4.43
N LEU A 215 -7.72 -14.38 4.33
CA LEU A 215 -7.69 -15.32 5.45
C LEU A 215 -6.27 -15.56 5.94
N LEU A 216 -5.31 -15.76 5.04
CA LEU A 216 -3.92 -15.96 5.42
C LEU A 216 -3.33 -14.72 6.10
N SER A 217 -3.67 -13.52 5.63
CA SER A 217 -3.24 -12.26 6.27
C SER A 217 -3.82 -12.13 7.68
N ALA A 218 -5.10 -12.47 7.85
CA ALA A 218 -5.75 -12.45 9.16
C ALA A 218 -5.06 -13.44 10.12
N CYS A 219 -4.80 -14.68 9.68
CA CYS A 219 -4.08 -15.66 10.50
C CYS A 219 -2.68 -15.17 10.90
N ILE A 220 -1.91 -14.62 9.96
CA ILE A 220 -0.55 -14.10 10.24
C ILE A 220 -0.60 -12.96 11.26
N VAL A 221 -1.50 -11.99 11.07
CA VAL A 221 -1.59 -10.84 11.98
C VAL A 221 -2.11 -11.25 13.36
N LEU A 222 -3.11 -12.14 13.44
CA LEU A 222 -3.59 -12.68 14.71
C LEU A 222 -2.46 -13.36 15.50
N LEU A 223 -1.59 -14.12 14.82
CA LEU A 223 -0.41 -14.71 15.46
C LEU A 223 0.60 -13.66 15.93
N ILE A 224 0.81 -12.59 15.16
CA ILE A 224 1.73 -11.51 15.55
C ILE A 224 1.22 -10.76 16.78
N ILE A 225 -0.05 -10.35 16.77
CA ILE A 225 -0.63 -9.55 17.87
C ILE A 225 -0.81 -10.37 19.14
N SER A 226 -0.93 -11.69 19.03
CA SER A 226 -0.99 -12.60 20.19
C SER A 226 0.40 -12.93 20.75
N GLY A 227 1.47 -12.29 20.26
CA GLY A 227 2.84 -12.62 20.66
C GLY A 227 3.22 -14.06 20.33
N PHE A 228 2.66 -14.63 19.25
CA PHE A 228 2.82 -16.04 18.89
C PHE A 228 2.27 -17.04 19.92
N ASP A 229 1.57 -16.58 20.96
CA ASP A 229 0.80 -17.41 21.88
C ASP A 229 -0.67 -17.43 21.47
N VAL A 230 -1.09 -18.55 20.87
CA VAL A 230 -2.47 -18.74 20.36
C VAL A 230 -3.51 -18.63 21.48
N SER A 231 -3.13 -18.91 22.74
CA SER A 231 -4.04 -18.82 23.88
C SER A 231 -4.46 -17.38 24.22
N GLN A 232 -3.68 -16.38 23.77
CA GLN A 232 -3.96 -14.96 24.00
C GLN A 232 -4.91 -14.35 22.95
N ILE A 233 -5.22 -15.07 21.86
CA ILE A 233 -6.08 -14.55 20.79
C ILE A 233 -7.45 -14.06 21.30
N PRO A 234 -8.16 -14.76 22.20
CA PRO A 234 -9.42 -14.25 22.74
C PRO A 234 -9.25 -12.93 23.47
N ASN A 235 -8.21 -12.78 24.29
CA ASN A 235 -7.97 -11.54 25.05
C ASN A 235 -7.72 -10.38 24.08
N VAL A 236 -6.87 -10.57 23.08
CA VAL A 236 -6.59 -9.52 22.07
C VAL A 236 -7.82 -9.11 21.25
N LEU A 237 -8.78 -10.02 21.02
CA LEU A 237 -9.99 -9.71 20.26
C LEU A 237 -11.10 -9.04 21.08
N PHE A 238 -11.07 -9.19 22.41
CA PHE A 238 -12.17 -8.77 23.29
C PHE A 238 -11.77 -7.71 24.34
N ASP A 239 -10.50 -7.32 24.41
CA ASP A 239 -9.97 -6.18 25.19
C ASP A 239 -9.98 -4.85 24.39
#